data_AF-A0A819CFF0-F1
#
_entry.id   AF-A0A819CFF0-F1
#
_cell.length_a   1.000
_cell.length_b   1.000
_cell.length_c   1.000
_cell.angle_alpha   90.00
_cell.angle_beta   90.00
_cell.angle_gamma   90.00
#
_symmetry.space_group_name_H-M   'P 1'
#
loop_
_entity.id
_entity.type
_entity.pdbx_description
1 polymer ?
#
loop_
_entity_poly.entity_id
_entity_poly.type
_entity_poly.pdbx_seq_one_letter_code
_entity_poly.pdbx_strand_id
1 'polypeptide(L)'
;MVIIHYSLSIIIITIFQILFVTDYYYFEEAILTIWDIMEETFGLMMIWGDIVFVPFFFSIQTHYLSLHSPSIQTLSTSYLVFCLCLCISGFLLFRIANLQKHHFSYDSSYVWGLSWHNYFVKQLFGMNRCNIPKYIQTKRGPNILYSGCWGIAKRMNLTGDILQSIGWCLLCSFNHFIPYTYIIYLTVCFMHRERRDNEVCQRKFGSDWKAYTNIVQWRFFPNIY
;
A
#
# COMPACT_ATOMS: atom_id res chain seq x y z
N MET A 1 -15.85 21.96 32.62
CA MET A 1 -15.73 22.15 31.16
C MET A 1 -14.63 21.22 30.67
N VAL A 2 -14.96 19.95 30.49
CA VAL A 2 -14.02 18.90 30.03
C VAL A 2 -13.88 19.10 28.53
N ILE A 3 -12.95 19.96 28.14
CA ILE A 3 -12.61 20.15 26.74
C ILE A 3 -12.00 18.84 26.26
N ILE A 4 -12.63 18.32 25.22
CA ILE A 4 -12.25 17.13 24.48
C ILE A 4 -10.87 17.38 23.86
N HIS A 5 -9.80 17.10 24.60
CA HIS A 5 -8.48 16.95 24.02
C HIS A 5 -8.44 15.58 23.36
N TYR A 6 -8.95 15.48 22.12
CA TYR A 6 -8.66 14.31 21.29
C TYR A 6 -7.14 14.20 21.19
N SER A 7 -6.60 13.01 21.51
CA SER A 7 -5.20 12.71 21.28
C SER A 7 -4.87 12.97 19.80
N LEU A 8 -3.84 13.76 19.53
CA LEU A 8 -3.40 14.13 18.17
C LEU A 8 -3.23 12.88 17.28
N SER A 9 -2.86 11.74 17.88
CA SER A 9 -2.81 10.42 17.24
C SER A 9 -4.15 10.00 16.62
N ILE A 10 -5.28 10.18 17.33
CA ILE A 10 -6.62 9.81 16.84
C ILE A 10 -6.99 10.66 15.63
N ILE A 11 -6.68 11.96 15.67
CA ILE A 11 -6.95 12.88 14.57
C ILE A 11 -6.14 12.46 13.34
N ILE A 12 -4.84 12.18 13.51
CA ILE A 12 -3.97 11.75 12.42
C ILE A 12 -4.47 10.44 11.80
N ILE A 13 -4.72 9.41 12.59
CA ILE A 13 -5.18 8.11 12.09
C ILE A 13 -6.50 8.28 11.33
N THR A 14 -7.47 8.98 11.92
CA THR A 14 -8.78 9.21 11.30
C THR A 14 -8.65 9.95 9.96
N ILE A 15 -7.80 10.99 9.87
CA ILE A 15 -7.56 11.71 8.61
C ILE A 15 -6.97 10.77 7.54
N PHE A 16 -5.97 9.96 7.89
CA PHE A 16 -5.38 9.03 6.92
C PHE A 16 -6.34 7.91 6.50
N GLN A 17 -7.17 7.40 7.41
CA GLN A 17 -8.19 6.41 7.07
C GLN A 17 -9.27 7.00 6.16
N ILE A 18 -9.73 8.23 6.43
CA ILE A 18 -10.65 8.94 5.53
C ILE A 18 -10.01 9.17 4.16
N LEU A 19 -8.74 9.60 4.13
CA LEU A 19 -8.00 9.80 2.88
C LEU A 19 -7.88 8.49 2.08
N PHE A 20 -7.59 7.38 2.76
CA PHE A 20 -7.48 6.06 2.14
C PHE A 20 -8.82 5.59 1.55
N VAL A 21 -9.92 5.75 2.30
CA VAL A 21 -11.27 5.40 1.82
C VAL A 21 -11.71 6.33 0.68
N THR A 22 -11.43 7.62 0.77
CA THR A 22 -11.77 8.59 -0.29
C THR A 22 -11.04 8.24 -1.58
N ASP A 23 -9.75 7.92 -1.47
CA ASP A 23 -8.98 7.47 -2.61
C ASP A 23 -9.53 6.17 -3.21
N TYR A 24 -9.90 5.20 -2.37
CA TYR A 24 -10.48 3.94 -2.81
C TYR A 24 -11.72 4.18 -3.68
N TYR A 25 -12.61 5.10 -3.28
CA TYR A 25 -13.76 5.50 -4.10
C TYR A 25 -13.39 6.31 -5.34
N TYR A 26 -12.35 7.15 -5.26
CA TYR A 26 -11.89 7.90 -6.43
C TYR A 26 -11.38 6.98 -7.55
N PHE A 27 -10.71 5.88 -7.20
CA PHE A 27 -10.24 4.85 -8.13
C PHE A 27 -11.13 3.61 -8.15
N GLU A 28 -12.45 3.79 -8.06
CA GLU A 28 -13.42 2.68 -8.01
C GLU A 28 -13.28 1.71 -9.19
N GLU A 29 -12.95 2.23 -10.38
CA GLU A 29 -12.71 1.44 -11.59
C GLU A 29 -11.62 0.36 -11.41
N ALA A 30 -10.63 0.59 -10.56
CA ALA A 30 -9.56 -0.36 -10.30
C ALA A 30 -10.07 -1.57 -9.47
N ILE A 31 -11.10 -1.38 -8.65
CA ILE A 31 -11.67 -2.42 -7.77
C ILE A 31 -12.29 -3.53 -8.61
N LEU A 32 -12.96 -3.18 -9.72
CA LEU A 32 -13.60 -4.12 -10.64
C LEU A 32 -12.62 -5.16 -11.22
N THR A 33 -11.32 -4.90 -11.15
CA THR A 33 -10.26 -5.79 -11.64
C THR A 33 -9.61 -6.63 -10.54
N ILE A 34 -10.05 -6.51 -9.29
CA ILE A 34 -9.52 -7.26 -8.15
C ILE A 34 -10.02 -8.70 -8.20
N TRP A 35 -9.18 -9.61 -7.70
CA TRP A 35 -9.44 -11.05 -7.63
C TRP A 35 -10.80 -11.40 -7.02
N ASP A 36 -11.15 -10.74 -5.92
CA ASP A 36 -12.40 -10.94 -5.18
C ASP A 36 -13.66 -10.73 -6.05
N ILE A 37 -13.59 -9.88 -7.07
CA ILE A 37 -14.69 -9.64 -8.02
C ILE A 37 -14.59 -10.57 -9.24
N MET A 38 -13.38 -10.81 -9.74
CA MET A 38 -13.17 -11.51 -11.01
C MET A 38 -13.23 -13.04 -10.89
N GLU A 39 -12.82 -13.60 -9.76
CA GLU A 39 -12.52 -15.03 -9.62
C GLU A 39 -13.17 -15.68 -8.39
N GLU A 40 -13.39 -14.93 -7.29
CA GLU A 40 -14.01 -15.49 -6.08
C GLU A 40 -15.53 -15.54 -6.17
N THR A 41 -16.10 -16.67 -5.74
CA THR A 41 -17.56 -16.82 -5.64
C THR A 41 -18.09 -16.08 -4.42
N PHE A 42 -19.15 -15.30 -4.60
CA PHE A 42 -19.80 -14.60 -3.50
C PHE A 42 -20.38 -15.60 -2.48
N GLY A 43 -20.07 -15.41 -1.20
CA GLY A 43 -20.48 -16.33 -0.14
C GLY A 43 -20.28 -15.73 1.26
N LEU A 44 -20.54 -16.54 2.29
CA LEU A 44 -20.51 -16.09 3.69
C LEU A 44 -19.17 -15.46 4.09
N MET A 45 -18.05 -15.99 3.61
CA MET A 45 -16.72 -15.45 3.88
C MET A 45 -16.59 -13.99 3.40
N MET A 46 -17.04 -13.69 2.19
CA MET A 46 -17.01 -12.33 1.62
C MET A 46 -17.92 -11.39 2.41
N ILE A 47 -19.17 -11.82 2.64
CA ILE A 47 -20.15 -11.02 3.39
C ILE A 47 -19.63 -10.68 4.81
N TRP A 48 -19.09 -11.67 5.51
CA TRP A 48 -18.55 -11.47 6.85
C TRP A 48 -17.29 -10.59 6.82
N GLY A 49 -16.42 -10.80 5.82
CA GLY A 49 -15.24 -9.98 5.57
C GLY A 49 -15.60 -8.50 5.44
N ASP A 50 -16.55 -8.18 4.56
CA ASP A 50 -16.89 -6.81 4.21
C ASP A 50 -17.69 -6.09 5.31
N ILE A 51 -18.68 -6.75 5.92
CA ILE A 51 -19.62 -6.11 6.84
C ILE A 51 -19.15 -6.17 8.30
N VAL A 52 -18.37 -7.20 8.68
CA VAL A 52 -17.95 -7.41 10.06
C VAL A 52 -16.45 -7.26 10.22
N PHE A 53 -15.64 -7.95 9.41
CA PHE A 53 -14.21 -7.94 9.66
C PHE A 53 -13.59 -6.56 9.39
N VAL A 54 -13.79 -6.00 8.20
CA VAL A 54 -13.19 -4.73 7.79
C VAL A 54 -13.54 -3.58 8.76
N PRO A 55 -14.82 -3.23 9.03
CA PRO A 55 -15.14 -2.05 9.84
C PRO A 55 -14.67 -2.16 11.30
N PHE A 56 -14.71 -3.35 11.90
CA PHE A 56 -14.35 -3.54 13.30
C PHE A 56 -12.85 -3.78 13.49
N PHE A 57 -12.19 -4.50 12.58
CA PHE A 57 -10.76 -4.78 12.68
C PHE A 57 -9.90 -3.58 12.25
N PHE A 58 -10.30 -2.84 11.20
CA PHE A 58 -9.52 -1.71 10.70
C PHE A 58 -9.66 -0.45 11.57
N SER A 59 -10.60 -0.45 12.53
CA SER A 59 -10.78 0.62 13.52
C SER A 59 -10.13 0.31 14.88
N ILE A 60 -9.37 -0.80 15.00
CA ILE A 60 -8.75 -1.20 16.28
C ILE A 60 -7.87 -0.11 16.88
N GLN A 61 -7.10 0.63 16.06
CA GLN A 61 -6.19 1.68 16.54
C GLN A 61 -6.95 2.86 17.14
N THR A 62 -7.99 3.35 16.45
CA THR A 62 -8.82 4.47 16.91
C THR A 62 -9.66 4.07 18.13
N HIS A 63 -10.18 2.84 18.14
CA HIS A 63 -10.89 2.27 19.29
C HIS A 63 -9.97 2.08 20.51
N TYR A 64 -8.75 1.58 20.30
CA TYR A 64 -7.78 1.45 21.39
C TYR A 64 -7.44 2.82 21.99
N LEU A 65 -7.15 3.81 21.15
CA LEU A 65 -6.83 5.16 21.60
C LEU A 65 -8.00 5.85 22.31
N SER A 66 -9.25 5.61 21.90
CA SER A 66 -10.41 6.22 22.58
C SER A 66 -10.59 5.72 24.02
N LEU A 67 -10.27 4.45 24.27
CA LEU A 67 -10.36 3.84 25.60
C LEU A 67 -9.17 4.19 26.52
N HIS A 68 -8.03 4.60 25.96
CA HIS A 68 -6.78 4.82 26.71
C HIS A 68 -6.27 6.29 26.69
N SER A 69 -7.09 7.25 26.24
CA SER A 69 -6.77 8.69 26.23
C SER A 69 -7.35 9.38 27.47
N PRO A 70 -6.56 9.74 28.52
CA PRO A 70 -5.82 11.01 28.45
C PRO A 70 -4.52 11.11 29.32
N SER A 71 -4.05 10.06 30.00
CA SER A 71 -2.94 10.16 30.97
C SER A 71 -1.61 9.52 30.54
N ILE A 72 -1.57 8.81 29.40
CA ILE A 72 -0.48 7.87 29.08
C ILE A 72 0.35 8.22 27.83
N GLN A 73 -0.06 9.17 26.98
CA GLN A 73 0.65 9.44 25.71
C GLN A 73 0.91 10.92 25.45
N THR A 74 1.75 11.54 26.26
CA THR A 74 2.60 12.62 25.76
C THR A 74 3.69 12.01 24.88
N LEU A 75 3.30 11.55 23.69
CA LEU A 75 4.26 11.21 22.65
C LEU A 75 5.13 12.44 22.40
N SER A 76 6.45 12.26 22.40
CA SER A 76 7.36 13.33 22.03
C SER A 76 6.98 13.86 20.64
N THR A 77 7.01 15.18 20.47
CA THR A 77 6.72 15.81 19.17
C THR A 77 7.57 15.21 18.05
N SER A 78 8.82 14.86 18.32
CA SER A 78 9.70 14.20 17.34
C SER A 78 9.21 12.81 16.92
N TYR A 79 8.69 12.03 17.86
CA TYR A 79 8.12 10.71 17.59
C TYR A 79 6.84 10.81 16.75
N LEU A 80 6.00 11.80 17.06
CA LEU A 80 4.77 12.03 16.29
C LEU A 80 5.08 12.48 14.86
N VAL A 81 6.06 13.36 14.68
CA VAL A 81 6.54 13.77 13.35
C VAL A 81 7.08 12.57 12.59
N PHE A 82 7.85 11.69 13.24
CA PHE A 82 8.34 10.45 12.62
C PHE A 82 7.20 9.54 12.14
N CYS A 83 6.20 9.29 12.99
CA CYS A 83 5.04 8.48 12.60
C CYS A 83 4.26 9.13 11.44
N LEU A 84 4.09 10.44 11.48
CA LEU A 84 3.45 11.19 10.40
C LEU A 84 4.24 11.06 9.08
N CYS A 85 5.57 11.15 9.12
CA CYS A 85 6.41 10.92 7.95
C CYS A 85 6.25 9.50 7.39
N LEU A 86 6.12 8.48 8.24
CA LEU A 86 5.83 7.10 7.79
C LEU A 86 4.47 7.00 7.10
N CYS A 87 3.41 7.57 7.69
CA CYS A 87 2.08 7.59 7.07
C CYS A 87 2.08 8.27 5.70
N ILE A 88 2.70 9.46 5.61
CA ILE A 88 2.79 10.23 4.36
C ILE A 88 3.62 9.48 3.31
N SER A 89 4.81 9.00 3.68
CA SER A 89 5.69 8.31 2.73
C SER A 89 5.10 7.01 2.22
N GLY A 90 4.43 6.24 3.09
CA GLY A 90 3.72 5.01 2.71
C GLY A 90 2.57 5.29 1.75
N PHE A 91 1.70 6.26 2.09
CA PHE A 91 0.59 6.66 1.23
C PHE A 91 1.09 7.16 -0.14
N LEU A 92 2.09 8.05 -0.16
CA LEU A 92 2.68 8.54 -1.40
C LEU A 92 3.25 7.40 -2.23
N LEU A 93 4.03 6.49 -1.65
CA LEU A 93 4.59 5.35 -2.36
C LEU A 93 3.50 4.46 -2.98
N PHE A 94 2.42 4.19 -2.23
CA PHE A 94 1.27 3.44 -2.72
C PHE A 94 0.65 4.13 -3.95
N ARG A 95 0.35 5.44 -3.84
CA ARG A 95 -0.27 6.22 -4.92
C ARG A 95 0.62 6.27 -6.16
N ILE A 96 1.89 6.57 -5.94
CA ILE A 96 2.91 6.67 -6.97
C ILE A 96 2.99 5.38 -7.78
N ALA A 97 3.09 4.22 -7.11
CA ALA A 97 3.19 2.95 -7.80
C ALA A 97 1.91 2.62 -8.60
N ASN A 98 0.72 2.90 -8.06
CA ASN A 98 -0.53 2.64 -8.77
C ASN A 98 -0.77 3.58 -9.95
N LEU A 99 -0.52 4.89 -9.79
CA LEU A 99 -0.60 5.86 -10.89
C LEU A 99 0.37 5.49 -12.02
N GLN A 100 1.59 5.06 -11.68
CA GLN A 100 2.57 4.64 -12.67
C GLN A 100 2.05 3.44 -13.50
N LYS A 101 1.40 2.48 -12.85
CA LYS A 101 0.79 1.32 -13.53
C LYS A 101 -0.41 1.73 -14.38
N HIS A 102 -1.27 2.60 -13.85
CA HIS A 102 -2.48 3.08 -14.53
C HIS A 102 -2.09 3.84 -15.80
N HIS A 103 -1.24 4.86 -15.71
CA HIS A 103 -0.75 5.61 -16.86
C HIS A 103 -0.09 4.73 -17.91
N PHE A 104 0.76 3.79 -17.51
CA PHE A 104 1.42 2.86 -18.44
C PHE A 104 0.43 1.94 -19.19
N SER A 105 -0.72 1.63 -18.57
CA SER A 105 -1.76 0.80 -19.19
C SER A 105 -2.51 1.54 -20.29
N TYR A 106 -2.64 2.87 -20.19
CA TYR A 106 -3.23 3.72 -21.25
C TYR A 106 -2.20 4.14 -22.31
N ASP A 107 -1.01 4.54 -21.87
CA ASP A 107 0.06 5.01 -22.75
C ASP A 107 1.40 4.35 -22.40
N SER A 108 1.79 3.35 -23.20
CA SER A 108 3.06 2.64 -23.04
C SER A 108 4.30 3.46 -23.43
N SER A 109 4.13 4.65 -24.03
CA SER A 109 5.24 5.54 -24.38
C SER A 109 5.71 6.40 -23.21
N TYR A 110 4.93 6.44 -22.13
CA TYR A 110 5.11 7.39 -21.06
C TYR A 110 4.90 6.77 -19.67
N VAL A 111 5.94 6.81 -18.82
CA VAL A 111 5.89 6.26 -17.46
C VAL A 111 5.97 7.35 -16.39
N TRP A 112 6.30 8.60 -16.74
CA TRP A 112 6.63 9.65 -15.77
C TRP A 112 5.98 11.00 -16.09
N GLY A 113 4.77 11.21 -15.57
CA GLY A 113 3.91 12.39 -15.72
C GLY A 113 4.36 13.70 -15.09
N LEU A 114 5.18 13.68 -14.05
CA LEU A 114 5.32 14.84 -13.16
C LEU A 114 6.78 15.05 -12.74
N SER A 115 7.32 16.24 -13.08
CA SER A 115 8.72 16.65 -12.80
C SER A 115 9.12 16.49 -11.32
N TRP A 116 8.21 16.76 -10.38
CA TRP A 116 8.45 16.69 -8.93
C TRP A 116 8.56 15.26 -8.37
N HIS A 117 7.84 14.32 -8.97
CA HIS A 117 7.83 12.91 -8.56
C HIS A 117 9.18 12.21 -8.83
N ASN A 118 9.85 12.61 -9.92
CA ASN A 118 11.19 12.15 -10.28
C ASN A 118 12.25 12.50 -9.23
N TYR A 119 12.04 13.59 -8.47
CA TYR A 119 12.97 14.02 -7.43
C TYR A 119 12.85 13.13 -6.19
N PHE A 120 11.62 12.85 -5.73
CA PHE A 120 11.37 12.06 -4.52
C PHE A 120 11.84 10.59 -4.66
N VAL A 121 11.52 9.92 -5.77
CA VAL A 121 11.92 8.52 -6.01
C VAL A 121 13.43 8.40 -6.21
N LYS A 122 14.07 9.36 -6.89
CA LYS A 122 15.53 9.41 -7.00
C LYS A 122 16.20 9.57 -5.64
N GLN A 123 15.65 10.40 -4.77
CA GLN A 123 16.19 10.65 -3.44
C GLN A 123 16.01 9.46 -2.49
N LEU A 124 14.87 8.76 -2.55
CA LEU A 124 14.58 7.60 -1.71
C LEU A 124 15.25 6.30 -2.17
N PHE A 125 15.34 6.08 -3.48
CA PHE A 125 15.77 4.80 -4.05
C PHE A 125 17.01 4.89 -4.95
N GLY A 126 17.65 6.06 -5.05
CA GLY A 126 18.90 6.24 -5.80
C GLY A 126 18.78 6.04 -7.31
N MET A 127 17.57 6.11 -7.89
CA MET A 127 17.34 5.80 -9.31
C MET A 127 17.56 7.02 -10.22
N ASN A 128 18.32 6.82 -11.30
CA ASN A 128 18.53 7.83 -12.36
C ASN A 128 17.30 7.98 -13.26
N ARG A 129 17.07 9.21 -13.78
CA ARG A 129 16.03 9.56 -14.76
C ARG A 129 15.97 8.49 -15.87
N CYS A 130 14.88 7.73 -15.93
CA CYS A 130 14.55 6.97 -17.13
C CYS A 130 13.36 7.67 -17.78
N ASN A 131 13.63 8.66 -18.63
CA ASN A 131 12.59 9.33 -19.43
C ASN A 131 11.89 8.37 -20.41
N ILE A 132 12.42 7.16 -20.61
CA ILE A 132 11.89 6.14 -21.50
C ILE A 132 11.40 4.95 -20.65
N PRO A 133 10.13 4.54 -20.77
CA PRO A 133 9.60 3.33 -20.15
C PRO A 133 10.45 2.12 -20.50
N LYS A 134 10.91 1.37 -19.48
CA LYS A 134 11.42 0.03 -19.70
C LYS A 134 10.32 -0.97 -19.42
N TYR A 135 9.94 -1.75 -20.44
CA TYR A 135 8.88 -2.74 -20.38
C TYR A 135 9.19 -3.96 -21.25
N ILE A 136 8.57 -5.08 -20.93
CA ILE A 136 8.62 -6.30 -21.74
C ILE A 136 7.35 -6.33 -22.59
N GLN A 137 7.52 -6.41 -23.90
CA GLN A 137 6.42 -6.68 -24.81
C GLN A 137 6.04 -8.15 -24.68
N THR A 138 4.83 -8.40 -24.18
CA THR A 138 4.35 -9.77 -24.00
C THR A 138 3.84 -10.34 -25.31
N LYS A 139 4.10 -11.63 -25.58
CA LYS A 139 3.60 -12.31 -26.79
C LYS A 139 2.06 -12.38 -26.83
N ARG A 140 1.42 -12.38 -25.67
CA ARG A 140 -0.03 -12.42 -25.49
C ARG A 140 -0.41 -11.49 -24.33
N GLY A 141 -1.04 -10.36 -24.62
CA GLY A 141 -1.62 -9.46 -23.61
C GLY A 141 -0.88 -8.12 -23.46
N PRO A 142 -1.11 -7.42 -22.33
CA PRO A 142 -0.54 -6.10 -22.09
C PRO A 142 0.95 -6.18 -21.74
N ASN A 143 1.68 -5.11 -22.08
CA ASN A 143 3.08 -4.95 -21.76
C ASN A 143 3.34 -5.03 -20.24
N ILE A 144 4.49 -5.54 -19.83
CA ILE A 144 4.90 -5.63 -18.43
C ILE A 144 5.93 -4.54 -18.12
N LEU A 145 5.58 -3.62 -17.22
CA LEU A 145 6.47 -2.54 -16.79
C LEU A 145 7.54 -3.04 -15.81
N TYR A 146 8.82 -2.70 -16.07
CA TYR A 146 9.94 -3.00 -15.16
C TYR A 146 10.82 -1.78 -14.87
N SER A 147 10.23 -0.58 -14.91
CA SER A 147 10.90 0.68 -14.54
C SER A 147 10.14 1.40 -13.42
N GLY A 148 10.79 2.38 -12.76
CA GLY A 148 10.27 3.06 -11.58
C GLY A 148 9.98 2.11 -10.43
N CYS A 149 8.86 2.28 -9.73
CA CYS A 149 8.50 1.44 -8.59
C CYS A 149 8.41 -0.05 -8.95
N TRP A 150 7.90 -0.36 -10.15
CA TRP A 150 7.75 -1.72 -10.68
C TRP A 150 9.06 -2.36 -11.16
N GLY A 151 10.13 -1.56 -11.27
CA GLY A 151 11.49 -2.05 -11.50
C GLY A 151 12.27 -2.33 -10.21
N ILE A 152 11.83 -1.76 -9.08
CA ILE A 152 12.43 -1.96 -7.76
C ILE A 152 11.92 -3.27 -7.16
N ALA A 153 10.59 -3.41 -7.08
CA ALA A 153 9.94 -4.60 -6.54
C ALA A 153 8.60 -4.82 -7.27
N LYS A 154 8.21 -6.09 -7.39
CA LYS A 154 6.99 -6.50 -8.11
C LYS A 154 5.71 -5.94 -7.48
N ARG A 155 5.71 -5.63 -6.18
CA ARG A 155 4.56 -5.14 -5.41
C ARG A 155 4.90 -3.95 -4.53
N MET A 156 5.58 -2.96 -5.11
CA MET A 156 5.98 -1.75 -4.38
C MET A 156 4.78 -0.93 -3.85
N ASN A 157 3.62 -1.04 -4.50
CA ASN A 157 2.38 -0.46 -3.98
C ASN A 157 1.98 -1.06 -2.62
N LEU A 158 2.07 -2.39 -2.47
CA LEU A 158 1.79 -3.05 -1.19
C LEU A 158 2.82 -2.69 -0.11
N THR A 159 4.08 -2.46 -0.49
CA THR A 159 5.11 -1.94 0.43
C THR A 159 4.73 -0.57 0.99
N GLY A 160 4.18 0.32 0.16
CA GLY A 160 3.64 1.60 0.62
C GLY A 160 2.50 1.45 1.63
N ASP A 161 1.61 0.50 1.38
CA ASP A 161 0.47 0.20 2.27
C ASP A 161 0.94 -0.33 3.64
N ILE A 162 1.91 -1.25 3.65
CA ILE A 162 2.54 -1.76 4.88
C ILE A 162 3.22 -0.61 5.65
N LEU A 163 3.96 0.26 4.95
CA LEU A 163 4.67 1.38 5.58
C LEU A 163 3.71 2.37 6.26
N GLN A 164 2.62 2.71 5.57
CA GLN A 164 1.58 3.57 6.15
C GLN A 164 0.90 2.92 7.35
N SER A 165 0.61 1.62 7.25
CA SER A 165 -0.01 0.84 8.32
C SER A 165 0.85 0.74 9.58
N ILE A 166 2.18 0.62 9.42
CA ILE A 166 3.14 0.72 10.53
C ILE A 166 3.01 2.09 11.22
N GLY A 167 2.91 3.17 10.45
CA GLY A 167 2.69 4.52 10.99
C GLY A 167 1.43 4.62 11.86
N TRP A 168 0.31 4.02 11.42
CA TRP A 168 -0.93 3.96 12.21
C TRP A 168 -0.79 3.19 13.51
N CYS A 169 -0.11 2.04 13.49
CA CYS A 169 0.13 1.24 14.69
C CYS A 169 1.05 1.97 15.67
N LEU A 170 2.12 2.61 15.18
CA LEU A 170 3.09 3.33 16.02
C LEU A 170 2.49 4.55 16.73
N LEU A 171 1.47 5.18 16.16
CA LEU A 171 0.70 6.25 16.82
C LEU A 171 -0.03 5.77 18.09
N CYS A 172 -0.19 4.45 18.28
CA CYS A 172 -0.72 3.83 19.49
C CYS A 172 0.35 3.51 20.56
N SER A 173 1.62 3.87 20.32
CA SER A 173 2.79 3.49 21.14
C SER A 173 2.94 1.96 21.32
N PHE A 174 3.83 1.53 22.22
CA PHE A 174 4.18 0.12 22.42
C PHE A 174 3.56 -0.51 23.66
N ASN A 175 2.59 0.17 24.29
CA ASN A 175 2.04 -0.28 25.58
C ASN A 175 1.20 -1.56 25.45
N HIS A 176 0.55 -1.75 24.31
CA HIS A 176 -0.29 -2.91 24.04
C HIS A 176 -0.04 -3.44 22.64
N PHE A 177 -0.11 -4.76 22.49
CA PHE A 177 0.08 -5.46 21.22
C PHE A 177 -1.13 -5.38 20.29
N ILE A 178 -2.34 -5.16 20.83
CA ILE A 178 -3.60 -5.20 20.07
C ILE A 178 -3.58 -4.30 18.81
N PRO A 179 -3.13 -3.03 18.84
CA PRO A 179 -3.01 -2.21 17.63
C PRO A 179 -2.13 -2.81 16.53
N TYR A 180 -1.17 -3.66 16.90
CA TYR A 180 -0.22 -4.30 15.97
C TYR A 180 -0.76 -5.59 15.35
N THR A 181 -1.89 -6.14 15.81
CA THR A 181 -2.54 -7.26 15.10
C THR A 181 -2.93 -6.87 13.68
N TYR A 182 -3.24 -5.58 13.48
CA TYR A 182 -3.54 -5.01 12.17
C TYR A 182 -2.42 -5.22 11.15
N ILE A 183 -1.18 -4.82 11.49
CA ILE A 183 -0.06 -4.92 10.57
C ILE A 183 0.35 -6.38 10.31
N ILE A 184 0.20 -7.25 11.32
CA ILE A 184 0.44 -8.69 11.18
C ILE A 184 -0.55 -9.27 10.16
N TYR A 185 -1.85 -9.00 10.35
CA TYR A 185 -2.90 -9.45 9.44
C TYR A 185 -2.65 -8.96 8.01
N LEU A 186 -2.43 -7.65 7.82
CA LEU A 186 -2.19 -7.08 6.49
C LEU A 186 -0.99 -7.72 5.79
N THR A 187 0.12 -7.91 6.51
CA THR A 187 1.33 -8.49 5.93
C THR A 187 1.08 -9.92 5.46
N VAL A 188 0.38 -10.74 6.26
CA VAL A 188 0.02 -12.11 5.87
C VAL A 188 -0.92 -12.12 4.66
N CYS A 189 -1.95 -11.28 4.67
CA CYS A 189 -2.90 -11.16 3.56
C CYS A 189 -2.21 -10.71 2.27
N PHE A 190 -1.29 -9.75 2.34
CA PHE A 190 -0.54 -9.29 1.19
C PHE A 190 0.43 -10.34 0.67
N MET A 191 1.13 -11.07 1.55
CA MET A 191 1.98 -12.19 1.13
C MET A 191 1.16 -13.27 0.40
N HIS A 192 -0.03 -13.60 0.90
CA HIS A 192 -0.94 -14.52 0.23
C HIS A 192 -1.39 -13.97 -1.13
N ARG A 193 -1.80 -12.70 -1.17
CA ARG A 193 -2.22 -12.01 -2.40
C ARG A 193 -1.12 -11.99 -3.46
N GLU A 194 0.11 -11.65 -3.08
CA GLU A 194 1.24 -11.62 -4.02
C GLU A 194 1.53 -12.98 -4.62
N ARG A 195 1.47 -14.05 -3.82
CA ARG A 195 1.70 -15.41 -4.31
C ARG A 195 0.65 -15.83 -5.33
N ARG A 196 -0.64 -15.60 -5.02
CA ARG A 196 -1.74 -15.86 -5.95
C ARG A 196 -1.57 -15.07 -7.24
N ASP A 197 -1.34 -13.77 -7.14
CA ASP A 197 -1.16 -12.93 -8.32
C ASP A 197 0.07 -13.38 -9.15
N ASN A 198 1.16 -13.80 -8.49
CA ASN A 198 2.35 -14.30 -9.17
C ASN A 198 2.08 -15.59 -9.94
N GLU A 199 1.29 -16.52 -9.38
CA GLU A 199 0.87 -17.74 -10.08
C GLU A 199 -0.01 -17.43 -11.29
N VAL A 200 -0.91 -16.46 -11.16
CA VAL A 200 -1.79 -16.02 -12.24
C VAL A 200 -1.00 -15.36 -13.36
N CYS A 201 -0.08 -14.44 -13.02
CA CYS A 201 0.82 -13.82 -14.00
C CYS A 201 1.73 -14.86 -14.67
N GLN A 202 2.22 -15.86 -13.93
CA GLN A 202 3.03 -16.94 -14.49
C GLN A 202 2.24 -17.80 -15.48
N ARG A 203 0.97 -18.11 -15.17
CA ARG A 203 0.06 -18.83 -16.09
C ARG A 203 -0.28 -18.00 -17.32
N LYS A 204 -0.51 -16.70 -17.16
CA LYS A 204 -0.91 -15.78 -18.24
C LYS A 204 0.22 -15.44 -19.21
N PHE A 205 1.40 -15.08 -18.70
CA PHE A 205 2.50 -14.54 -19.50
C PHE A 205 3.65 -15.52 -19.73
N GLY A 206 3.67 -16.68 -19.06
CA GLY A 206 4.62 -17.77 -19.35
C GLY A 206 6.09 -17.35 -19.29
N SER A 207 6.79 -17.42 -20.45
CA SER A 207 8.21 -17.05 -20.56
C SER A 207 8.48 -15.58 -20.25
N ASP A 208 7.53 -14.70 -20.57
CA ASP A 208 7.72 -13.26 -20.45
C ASP A 208 7.65 -12.83 -18.98
N TRP A 209 6.84 -13.54 -18.17
CA TRP A 209 6.85 -13.40 -16.70
C TRP A 209 8.18 -13.85 -16.10
N LYS A 210 8.75 -14.96 -16.58
CA LYS A 210 10.06 -15.44 -16.09
C LYS A 210 11.17 -14.42 -16.40
N ALA A 211 11.14 -13.83 -17.60
CA ALA A 211 12.05 -12.75 -17.95
C ALA A 211 11.89 -11.54 -17.02
N TYR A 212 10.64 -11.16 -16.72
CA TYR A 212 10.35 -10.10 -15.75
C TYR A 212 10.89 -10.42 -14.35
N THR A 213 10.64 -11.61 -13.81
CA THR A 213 11.11 -12.00 -12.48
C THR A 213 12.63 -12.12 -12.37
N ASN A 214 13.32 -12.34 -13.48
CA ASN A 214 14.79 -12.34 -13.50
C ASN A 214 15.36 -10.92 -13.38
N ILE A 215 14.64 -9.92 -13.92
CA ILE A 215 15.02 -8.50 -13.82
C ILE A 215 14.62 -7.95 -12.45
N VAL A 216 13.36 -8.18 -12.05
CA VAL A 216 12.77 -7.67 -10.80
C VAL A 216 12.61 -8.85 -9.84
N GLN A 217 13.69 -9.10 -9.09
CA GLN A 217 13.78 -10.26 -8.21
C GLN A 217 12.92 -10.09 -6.95
N TRP A 218 12.85 -8.87 -6.42
CA TRP A 218 12.18 -8.54 -5.16
C TRP A 218 10.66 -8.50 -5.31
N ARG A 219 9.95 -9.07 -4.33
CA ARG A 219 8.48 -9.10 -4.28
C ARG A 219 7.93 -7.85 -3.61
N PHE A 220 8.41 -7.54 -2.40
CA PHE A 220 7.95 -6.42 -1.58
C PHE A 220 9.10 -5.49 -1.21
N PHE A 221 10.08 -6.02 -0.49
CA PHE A 221 11.14 -5.25 0.14
C PHE A 221 12.47 -5.55 -0.56
N PRO A 222 13.08 -4.54 -1.21
CA PRO A 222 14.38 -4.72 -1.86
C PRO A 222 15.42 -5.27 -0.89
N ASN A 223 16.20 -6.24 -1.34
CA ASN A 223 17.24 -6.93 -0.57
C ASN A 223 16.74 -7.81 0.60
N ILE A 224 15.42 -8.02 0.74
CA ILE A 224 14.85 -8.86 1.81
C ILE A 224 13.96 -9.95 1.22
N TYR A 225 12.89 -9.56 0.50
CA TYR A 225 11.87 -10.46 -0.04
C TYR A 225 11.17 -9.85 -1.25
#